data_AF-A0A0E3ZIL2-F1
#
_entry.id   AF-A0A0E3ZIL2-F1
#
_cell.length_a   1.000
_cell.length_b   1.000
_cell.length_c   1.000
_cell.angle_alpha   90.00
_cell.angle_beta   90.00
_cell.angle_gamma   90.00
#
_symmetry.space_group_name_H-M   'P 1'
#
loop_
_entity.id
_entity.type
_entity.pdbx_description
1 polymer ?
#
loop_
_entity_poly.entity_id
_entity_poly.type
_entity_poly.pdbx_seq_one_letter_code
_entity_poly.pdbx_strand_id
1 'polypeptide(L)'
;MNLTHDMHRVERWADTHHPMWLDFLRIGLGIFLMVKGFMFIQDTQALFSIMNKSQFPWVSMGLAHYVAFAHLVGGLLIALGLITRIAILFQLPILLGAVFFINPERGFYSENTELWSSVVVLFLLIFFLVFGSGRFSVDQLIRKPDKDWLY
;
A
#
# COMPACT_ATOMS: atom_id res chain seq x y z
N MET A 1 -0.54 37.06 21.72
CA MET A 1 -0.08 35.93 20.88
C MET A 1 -1.25 35.52 20.01
N ASN A 2 -1.17 35.75 18.69
CA ASN A 2 -2.31 35.64 17.78
C ASN A 2 -2.31 34.23 17.14
N LEU A 3 -3.07 33.31 17.71
CA LEU A 3 -3.07 31.87 17.38
C LEU A 3 -3.41 31.58 15.91
N THR A 4 -4.13 32.48 15.26
CA THR A 4 -4.55 32.36 13.85
C THR A 4 -3.38 32.48 12.86
N HIS A 5 -2.35 33.25 13.20
CA HIS A 5 -1.18 33.42 12.33
C HIS A 5 -0.25 32.20 12.31
N ASP A 6 -0.14 31.50 13.44
CA ASP A 6 0.68 30.28 13.55
C ASP A 6 0.01 29.09 12.86
N MET A 7 -1.32 28.97 12.96
CA MET A 7 -2.08 27.90 12.29
C MET A 7 -1.88 27.94 10.77
N HIS A 8 -2.01 29.12 10.14
CA HIS A 8 -1.78 29.27 8.71
C HIS A 8 -0.32 29.08 8.28
N ARG A 9 0.65 29.13 9.21
CA ARG A 9 2.07 28.87 8.92
C ARG A 9 2.38 27.38 8.94
N VAL A 10 1.77 26.64 9.86
CA VAL A 10 1.87 25.17 9.94
C VAL A 10 1.17 24.53 8.74
N GLU A 11 -0.03 25.01 8.38
CA GLU A 11 -0.76 24.56 7.18
C GLU A 11 0.05 24.76 5.90
N ARG A 12 0.60 25.97 5.72
CA ARG A 12 1.45 26.28 4.56
C ARG A 12 2.76 25.50 4.55
N TRP A 13 3.37 25.23 5.70
CA TRP A 13 4.57 24.39 5.77
C TRP A 13 4.28 22.94 5.37
N ALA A 14 3.16 22.38 5.83
CA ALA A 14 2.71 21.03 5.45
C ALA A 14 2.37 20.92 3.95
N ASP A 15 1.72 21.94 3.37
CA ASP A 15 1.42 21.98 1.94
C ASP A 15 2.67 22.23 1.07
N THR A 16 3.65 22.99 1.56
CA THR A 16 4.83 23.39 0.76
C THR A 16 5.98 22.37 0.87
N HIS A 17 6.05 21.60 1.96
CA HIS A 17 7.01 20.52 2.16
C HIS A 17 6.40 19.13 1.97
N HIS A 18 5.54 18.94 0.96
CA HIS A 18 5.26 17.58 0.49
C HIS A 18 6.42 17.18 -0.44
N PRO A 19 7.47 16.52 0.06
CA PRO A 19 8.73 16.55 -0.64
C PRO A 19 8.72 15.41 -1.65
N MET A 20 9.34 15.64 -2.80
CA MET A 20 9.39 14.72 -3.94
C MET A 20 9.79 13.28 -3.57
N TRP A 21 10.50 13.09 -2.45
CA TRP A 21 10.86 11.76 -1.92
C TRP A 21 9.65 10.90 -1.54
N LEU A 22 8.52 11.49 -1.15
CA LEU A 22 7.30 10.74 -0.83
C LEU A 22 6.70 10.09 -2.08
N ASP A 23 6.78 10.76 -3.24
CA ASP A 23 6.34 10.18 -4.51
C ASP A 23 7.26 9.03 -4.93
N PHE A 24 8.59 9.18 -4.77
CA PHE A 24 9.53 8.08 -5.01
C PHE A 24 9.29 6.89 -4.09
N LEU A 25 9.02 7.14 -2.80
CA LEU A 25 8.70 6.09 -1.84
C LEU A 25 7.40 5.38 -2.21
N ARG A 26 6.39 6.13 -2.65
CA ARG A 26 5.10 5.57 -3.12
C ARG A 26 5.28 4.70 -4.35
N ILE A 27 6.04 5.17 -5.33
CA ILE A 27 6.36 4.41 -6.56
C ILE A 27 7.13 3.14 -6.20
N GLY A 28 8.16 3.25 -5.35
CA GLY A 28 8.92 2.11 -4.86
C GLY A 28 8.05 1.09 -4.11
N LEU A 29 7.16 1.55 -3.24
CA LEU A 29 6.19 0.72 -2.53
C LEU A 29 5.27 -0.03 -3.51
N GLY A 30 4.71 0.68 -4.49
CA GLY A 30 3.83 0.07 -5.49
C GLY A 30 4.55 -0.98 -6.34
N ILE A 31 5.76 -0.69 -6.81
CA ILE A 31 6.60 -1.65 -7.55
C ILE A 31 6.93 -2.87 -6.67
N PHE A 32 7.29 -2.64 -5.40
CA PHE A 32 7.58 -3.73 -4.46
C PHE A 32 6.38 -4.67 -4.29
N LEU A 33 5.17 -4.11 -4.15
CA LEU A 33 3.93 -4.90 -4.07
C LEU A 33 3.69 -5.70 -5.35
N MET A 34 3.94 -5.13 -6.53
CA MET A 34 3.82 -5.86 -7.80
C MET A 34 4.80 -7.04 -7.86
N VAL A 35 6.07 -6.83 -7.49
CA VAL A 35 7.08 -7.89 -7.44
C VAL A 35 6.65 -8.99 -6.47
N LYS A 36 6.13 -8.64 -5.29
CA LYS A 36 5.56 -9.61 -4.34
C LYS A 36 4.37 -10.37 -4.93
N GLY A 37 3.51 -9.71 -5.70
CA GLY A 37 2.42 -10.36 -6.42
C GLY A 37 2.91 -11.39 -7.44
N PHE A 38 3.93 -11.06 -8.23
CA PHE A 38 4.56 -12.01 -9.15
C PHE A 38 5.21 -13.19 -8.43
N MET A 39 5.96 -12.92 -7.35
CA MET A 39 6.54 -13.97 -6.52
C MET A 39 5.48 -14.89 -5.92
N PHE A 40 4.34 -14.35 -5.47
CA PHE A 40 3.23 -15.14 -4.94
C PHE A 40 2.61 -16.06 -6.00
N ILE A 41 2.48 -15.61 -7.26
CA ILE A 41 1.97 -16.44 -8.37
C ILE A 41 2.95 -17.59 -8.68
N GLN A 42 4.25 -17.34 -8.57
CA GLN A 42 5.29 -18.35 -8.81
C GLN A 42 5.44 -19.32 -7.63
N ASP A 43 5.17 -18.86 -6.40
CA ASP A 43 5.30 -19.66 -5.19
C ASP A 43 4.11 -20.62 -5.03
N THR A 44 4.33 -21.84 -5.52
CA THR A 44 3.34 -22.91 -5.41
C THR A 44 3.13 -23.32 -3.95
N GLN A 45 4.10 -23.15 -3.05
CA GLN A 45 3.96 -23.51 -1.63
C GLN A 45 3.03 -22.55 -0.89
N ALA A 46 3.10 -21.25 -1.18
CA ALA A 46 2.16 -20.28 -0.65
C ALA A 46 0.72 -20.63 -1.06
N LEU A 47 0.50 -21.00 -2.33
CA LEU A 47 -0.79 -21.48 -2.82
C LEU A 47 -1.24 -22.78 -2.13
N PHE A 48 -0.35 -23.76 -1.98
CA PHE A 48 -0.64 -25.01 -1.28
C PHE A 48 -1.00 -24.79 0.18
N SER A 49 -0.40 -23.81 0.86
CA SER A 49 -0.73 -23.49 2.25
C SER A 49 -2.17 -22.95 2.41
N ILE A 50 -2.64 -22.14 1.44
CA ILE A 50 -4.02 -21.65 1.39
C ILE A 50 -4.97 -22.80 1.08
N MET A 51 -4.58 -23.70 0.16
CA MET A 51 -5.39 -24.87 -0.19
C MET A 51 -5.52 -25.88 0.94
N ASN A 52 -4.45 -26.19 1.67
CA ASN A 52 -4.45 -27.17 2.76
C ASN A 52 -5.12 -26.66 4.03
N LYS A 53 -5.11 -25.34 4.29
CA LYS A 53 -5.78 -24.75 5.47
C LYS A 53 -7.28 -24.58 5.27
N SER A 54 -7.78 -24.64 4.04
CA SER A 54 -9.20 -24.45 3.74
C SER A 54 -9.90 -25.78 3.44
N GLN A 55 -10.97 -26.06 4.17
CA GLN A 55 -11.85 -27.22 3.93
C GLN A 55 -12.63 -27.12 2.59
N PHE A 56 -12.60 -25.94 1.93
CA PHE A 56 -13.35 -25.66 0.71
C PHE A 56 -12.40 -25.21 -0.43
N PRO A 57 -12.12 -26.08 -1.42
CA PRO A 57 -11.16 -25.79 -2.51
C PRO A 57 -11.48 -24.53 -3.32
N TRP A 58 -12.77 -24.23 -3.52
CA TRP A 58 -13.24 -23.05 -4.26
C TRP A 58 -12.88 -21.73 -3.58
N VAL A 59 -12.90 -21.69 -2.25
CA VAL A 59 -12.56 -20.49 -1.46
C VAL A 59 -11.06 -20.21 -1.57
N SER A 60 -10.24 -21.26 -1.52
CA SER A 60 -8.79 -21.17 -1.66
C SER A 60 -8.37 -20.60 -3.01
N MET A 61 -9.01 -21.06 -4.08
CA MET A 61 -8.75 -20.56 -5.43
C MET A 61 -9.18 -19.09 -5.57
N GLY A 62 -10.34 -18.71 -5.03
CA GLY A 62 -10.78 -17.32 -4.99
C GLY A 62 -9.81 -16.40 -4.23
N LEU A 63 -9.35 -16.84 -3.05
CA LEU A 63 -8.36 -16.11 -2.25
C LEU A 63 -7.03 -15.94 -2.98
N ALA A 64 -6.53 -16.97 -3.66
CA ALA A 64 -5.30 -16.88 -4.44
C ALA A 64 -5.40 -15.83 -5.56
N HIS A 65 -6.50 -15.84 -6.33
CA HIS A 65 -6.73 -14.85 -7.39
C HIS A 65 -6.88 -13.44 -6.81
N TYR A 66 -7.60 -13.31 -5.69
CA TYR A 66 -7.72 -12.05 -4.98
C TYR A 66 -6.36 -11.49 -4.55
N VAL A 67 -5.52 -12.32 -3.90
CA VAL A 67 -4.19 -11.90 -3.42
C VAL A 67 -3.28 -11.48 -4.57
N ALA A 68 -3.26 -12.27 -5.66
CA ALA A 68 -2.48 -11.97 -6.85
C ALA A 68 -2.93 -10.66 -7.51
N PHE A 69 -4.25 -10.52 -7.74
CA PHE A 69 -4.81 -9.33 -8.38
C PHE A 69 -4.63 -8.08 -7.53
N ALA A 70 -4.86 -8.18 -6.22
CA ALA A 70 -4.67 -7.06 -5.30
C ALA A 70 -3.22 -6.57 -5.29
N HIS A 71 -2.21 -7.45 -5.23
CA HIS A 71 -0.82 -7.03 -5.28
C HIS A 71 -0.41 -6.41 -6.62
N LEU A 72 -0.83 -7.01 -7.74
CA LEU A 72 -0.45 -6.53 -9.07
C LEU A 72 -1.17 -5.22 -9.42
N VAL A 73 -2.50 -5.22 -9.34
CA VAL A 73 -3.31 -4.05 -9.71
C VAL A 73 -3.24 -2.99 -8.63
N GLY A 74 -3.36 -3.37 -7.36
CA GLY A 74 -3.22 -2.44 -6.23
C GLY A 74 -1.81 -1.83 -6.17
N GLY A 75 -0.76 -2.62 -6.39
CA GLY A 75 0.62 -2.12 -6.48
C GLY A 75 0.79 -1.11 -7.62
N LEU A 76 0.24 -1.40 -8.81
CA LEU A 76 0.25 -0.47 -9.95
C LEU A 76 -0.50 0.83 -9.64
N LEU A 77 -1.71 0.73 -9.07
CA LEU A 77 -2.53 1.88 -8.68
C LEU A 77 -1.81 2.76 -7.64
N ILE A 78 -1.17 2.15 -6.63
CA ILE A 78 -0.36 2.85 -5.64
C ILE A 78 0.84 3.54 -6.31
N ALA A 79 1.57 2.86 -7.18
CA ALA A 79 2.72 3.44 -7.87
C ALA A 79 2.32 4.68 -8.70
N LEU A 80 1.27 4.54 -9.51
CA LEU A 80 0.72 5.63 -10.32
C LEU A 80 0.10 6.75 -9.48
N GLY A 81 -0.23 6.48 -8.22
CA GLY A 81 -0.90 7.45 -7.37
C GLY A 81 -2.38 7.62 -7.72
N LEU A 82 -3.05 6.55 -8.18
CA LEU A 82 -4.47 6.55 -8.55
C LEU A 82 -5.28 5.75 -7.52
N ILE A 83 -6.32 6.36 -6.95
CA ILE A 83 -7.21 5.78 -5.93
C ILE A 83 -6.41 5.07 -4.83
N THR A 84 -5.32 5.71 -4.39
CA THR A 84 -4.29 5.07 -3.56
C THR A 84 -4.84 4.54 -2.24
N ARG A 85 -5.72 5.30 -1.60
CA ARG A 85 -6.34 4.89 -0.32
C ARG A 85 -7.14 3.60 -0.46
N ILE A 86 -7.89 3.45 -1.56
CA ILE A 86 -8.69 2.23 -1.78
C ILE A 86 -7.78 1.05 -2.12
N ALA A 87 -6.78 1.27 -2.99
CA ALA A 87 -5.78 0.23 -3.30
C ALA A 87 -5.06 -0.27 -2.05
N ILE A 88 -4.70 0.64 -1.14
CA ILE A 88 -4.09 0.32 0.16
C ILE A 88 -5.05 -0.51 1.03
N LEU A 89 -6.33 -0.15 1.10
CA LEU A 89 -7.32 -0.89 1.90
C LEU A 89 -7.46 -2.35 1.47
N PHE A 90 -7.36 -2.66 0.17
CA PHE A 90 -7.34 -4.05 -0.31
C PHE A 90 -6.03 -4.78 0.04
N GLN A 91 -4.93 -4.04 0.12
CA GLN A 91 -3.60 -4.59 0.43
C GLN A 91 -3.41 -4.91 1.92
N LEU A 92 -4.00 -4.12 2.81
CA LEU A 92 -3.90 -4.27 4.26
C LEU A 92 -4.28 -5.66 4.79
N PRO A 93 -5.45 -6.24 4.49
CA PRO A 93 -5.81 -7.56 5.01
C PRO A 93 -4.85 -8.65 4.56
N ILE A 94 -4.23 -8.49 3.39
CA ILE A 94 -3.28 -9.46 2.85
C ILE A 94 -1.96 -9.40 3.62
N LEU A 95 -1.43 -8.20 3.87
CA LEU A 95 -0.20 -8.02 4.65
C LEU A 95 -0.39 -8.35 6.13
N LEU A 96 -1.56 -8.05 6.72
CA LEU A 96 -1.91 -8.52 8.05
C LEU A 96 -1.93 -10.06 8.08
N GLY A 97 -2.54 -10.69 7.06
CA GLY A 97 -2.48 -12.13 6.85
C GLY A 97 -1.04 -12.67 6.87
N ALA A 98 -0.15 -12.05 6.10
CA ALA A 98 1.24 -12.45 6.01
C ALA A 98 2.00 -12.31 7.35
N VAL A 99 1.82 -11.18 8.04
CA VAL A 99 2.52 -10.89 9.31
C VAL A 99 2.05 -11.80 10.45
N PHE A 100 0.74 -12.07 10.56
CA PHE A 100 0.19 -12.81 11.70
C PHE A 100 0.04 -14.32 11.48
N PHE A 101 -0.19 -14.78 10.24
CA PHE A 101 -0.54 -16.19 9.99
C PHE A 101 0.51 -16.98 9.21
N ILE A 102 1.36 -16.31 8.41
CA ILE A 102 2.33 -17.00 7.54
C ILE A 102 3.74 -16.93 8.14
N ASN A 103 4.17 -15.73 8.53
CA ASN A 103 5.54 -15.54 8.93
C ASN A 103 5.91 -16.10 10.33
N PRO A 104 5.01 -16.15 11.33
CA PRO A 104 5.31 -16.81 12.60
C PRO A 104 5.60 -18.31 12.45
N GLU A 105 5.04 -18.95 11.42
CA GLU A 105 5.34 -20.36 11.08
C GLU A 105 6.78 -20.54 10.56
N ARG A 106 7.42 -19.47 10.06
CA ARG A 106 8.82 -19.46 9.57
C ARG A 106 9.85 -19.11 10.67
N GLY A 107 9.41 -18.79 11.90
CA GLY A 107 10.26 -18.53 13.08
C GLY A 107 10.71 -17.08 13.26
N PHE A 108 10.84 -16.60 14.51
CA PHE A 108 11.17 -15.19 14.83
C PHE A 108 12.67 -14.85 14.82
N TYR A 109 13.54 -15.79 14.45
CA TYR A 109 14.99 -15.58 14.49
C TYR A 109 15.47 -14.63 13.38
N SER A 110 16.58 -13.93 13.64
CA SER A 110 17.12 -12.75 12.93
C SER A 110 17.35 -12.87 11.41
N GLU A 111 17.15 -14.05 10.83
CA GLU A 111 17.28 -14.33 9.39
C GLU A 111 15.98 -14.07 8.60
N ASN A 112 14.85 -13.82 9.26
CA ASN A 112 13.56 -13.65 8.59
C ASN A 112 13.38 -12.24 7.98
N THR A 113 14.11 -12.00 6.89
CA THR A 113 14.01 -10.79 6.04
C THR A 113 12.57 -10.54 5.58
N GLU A 114 11.77 -11.60 5.44
CA GLU A 114 10.37 -11.50 5.03
C GLU A 114 9.47 -10.88 6.12
N LEU A 115 9.68 -11.19 7.40
CA LEU A 115 8.98 -10.55 8.53
C LEU A 115 9.18 -9.05 8.51
N TRP A 116 10.45 -8.64 8.49
CA TRP A 116 10.82 -7.23 8.47
C TRP A 116 10.27 -6.52 7.22
N SER A 117 10.34 -7.16 6.05
CA SER A 117 9.79 -6.60 4.82
C SER A 117 8.27 -6.36 4.92
N SER A 118 7.51 -7.33 5.43
CA SER A 118 6.06 -7.20 5.57
C SER A 118 5.66 -6.16 6.60
N VAL A 119 6.40 -6.03 7.71
CA VAL A 119 6.15 -5.01 8.74
C VAL A 119 6.43 -3.61 8.21
N VAL A 120 7.56 -3.41 7.51
CA VAL A 120 7.90 -2.11 6.90
C VAL A 120 6.86 -1.71 5.86
N VAL A 121 6.45 -2.64 4.99
CA VAL A 121 5.45 -2.38 3.95
C VAL A 121 4.09 -2.09 4.57
N LEU A 122 3.69 -2.82 5.63
CA LEU A 122 2.46 -2.56 6.37
C LEU A 122 2.48 -1.14 6.98
N PHE A 123 3.59 -0.73 7.58
CA PHE A 123 3.74 0.61 8.13
C PHE A 123 3.66 1.68 7.02
N LEU A 124 4.33 1.46 5.89
CA LEU A 124 4.27 2.37 4.74
C LEU A 124 2.84 2.48 4.18
N LEU A 125 2.10 1.39 4.10
CA LEU A 125 0.69 1.41 3.68
C LEU A 125 -0.16 2.22 4.65
N ILE A 126 -0.01 2.02 5.96
CA ILE A 126 -0.74 2.81 6.97
C ILE A 126 -0.36 4.29 6.85
N PHE A 127 0.92 4.60 6.65
CA PHE A 127 1.40 5.95 6.42
C PHE A 127 0.71 6.59 5.20
N PHE A 128 0.75 5.94 4.02
CA PHE A 128 0.08 6.45 2.82
C PHE A 128 -1.45 6.45 2.90
N LEU A 129 -2.05 5.62 3.78
CA LEU A 129 -3.47 5.65 4.06
C LEU A 129 -3.88 6.93 4.82
N VAL A 130 -3.09 7.33 5.82
CA VAL A 130 -3.35 8.51 6.66
C VAL A 130 -2.97 9.79 5.93
N PHE A 131 -1.74 9.87 5.42
CA PHE A 131 -1.20 11.09 4.80
C PHE A 131 -1.65 11.26 3.34
N GLY A 132 -2.14 10.20 2.69
CA GLY A 132 -2.56 10.22 1.28
C GLY A 132 -1.38 10.15 0.31
N SER A 133 -1.69 10.22 -0.99
CA SER A 133 -0.74 10.00 -2.09
C SER A 133 0.13 11.20 -2.47
N GLY A 134 -0.07 12.35 -1.85
CA GLY A 134 0.75 13.55 -2.09
C GLY A 134 0.41 14.39 -3.31
N ARG A 135 1.08 15.55 -3.43
CA ARG A 135 0.82 16.63 -4.41
C ARG A 135 0.86 16.21 -5.89
N PHE A 136 1.64 15.18 -6.22
CA PHE A 136 1.78 14.63 -7.58
C PHE A 136 0.99 13.34 -7.81
N SER A 137 -0.01 13.06 -6.99
CA SER A 137 -0.96 11.99 -7.24
C SER A 137 -1.96 12.38 -8.33
N VAL A 138 -2.27 11.43 -9.23
CA VAL A 138 -3.33 11.60 -10.24
C VAL A 138 -4.68 11.94 -9.57
N ASP A 139 -4.94 11.42 -8.37
CA ASP A 139 -6.13 11.79 -7.58
C ASP A 139 -6.20 13.30 -7.29
N GLN A 140 -5.06 13.95 -7.05
CA GLN A 140 -5.01 15.38 -6.77
C GLN A 140 -5.06 16.22 -8.05
N LEU A 141 -4.53 15.70 -9.17
CA LEU A 141 -4.68 16.30 -10.49
C LEU A 141 -6.15 16.30 -10.95
N ILE A 142 -6.87 15.20 -10.72
CA ILE A 142 -8.31 15.09 -11.02
C ILE A 142 -9.14 15.97 -10.06
N ARG A 143 -8.72 16.12 -8.80
CA ARG A 143 -9.42 16.94 -7.79
C ARG A 143 -9.16 18.44 -7.90
N LYS A 144 -8.24 18.89 -8.76
CA LYS A 144 -8.16 20.28 -9.23
C LYS A 144 -8.95 20.40 -10.55
N PRO A 145 -10.28 20.55 -10.53
CA PRO A 145 -10.95 21.08 -11.71
C PRO A 145 -10.45 22.51 -11.89
N ASP A 146 -10.07 22.86 -13.12
CA ASP A 146 -9.91 24.24 -13.58
C ASP A 146 -11.03 25.09 -12.99
N LYS A 147 -10.69 25.99 -12.06
CA LYS A 147 -11.63 26.94 -11.50
C LYS A 147 -11.17 28.37 -11.71
N ASP A 148 -10.49 28.65 -12.82
CA ASP A 148 -9.87 29.96 -13.08
C ASP A 148 -10.18 30.55 -14.47
N TRP A 149 -11.46 30.65 -14.89
CA TRP A 149 -11.78 31.49 -16.07
C TRP A 149 -13.14 32.19 -16.11
N LEU A 150 -13.83 32.43 -14.98
CA LEU A 150 -15.11 33.17 -15.00
C LEU A 150 -15.30 34.30 -13.97
N TYR A 151 -14.23 34.91 -13.46
CA TYR A 151 -14.27 36.29 -12.93
C TYR A 151 -12.95 37.00 -13.21
#